data_AF-A0A369L6L6-F1
#
_entry.id   AF-A0A369L6L6-F1
#
_cell.length_a   1.000
_cell.length_b   1.000
_cell.length_c   1.000
_cell.angle_alpha   90.00
_cell.angle_beta   90.00
_cell.angle_gamma   90.00
#
_symmetry.space_group_name_H-M   'P 1'
#
loop_
_entity.id
_entity.type
_entity.pdbx_description
1 polymer ?
#
loop_
_entity_poly.entity_id
_entity_poly.type
_entity_poly.pdbx_seq_one_letter_code
_entity_poly.pdbx_strand_id
1 'polypeptide(L)'
;FAGRKSFSKTDPDATFMRMKDDAMGNGRLKAGYNVQAGTENQFIVDTTVHQRLGDTACAVPHCEHARERLGRLPASLVADAGYGSEENYAYLEGEGVDAYVKHSEFFRECHNRKWREDEMRIANWAYDEGADEYTCPEGRRLPFLKGSSRTSDLGYESSLRIYECTDCSGCSRRQRCSKSQDPDSPRRIEVNPTLNFFKERASEMLRTETGAKLRKRRSIDVETVFGNIKRNLGFTRFTLRGLEKVTLEWRLVATGHNIRKLFLAESRKTGAGAVA
;
A
#
# COMPACT_ATOMS: atom_id res chain seq x y z
N PHE A 1 -17.74 -20.12 -4.18
CA PHE A 1 -16.59 -19.34 -4.70
C PHE A 1 -16.07 -18.31 -3.68
N ALA A 2 -15.75 -18.73 -2.43
CA ALA A 2 -15.04 -17.93 -1.39
C ALA A 2 -15.27 -16.40 -1.35
N GLY A 3 -16.51 -15.92 -1.59
CA GLY A 3 -16.84 -14.49 -1.61
C GLY A 3 -16.25 -13.63 -2.75
N ARG A 4 -15.60 -14.21 -3.77
CA ARG A 4 -14.93 -13.44 -4.84
C ARG A 4 -15.91 -12.91 -5.89
N LYS A 5 -15.84 -11.60 -6.18
CA LYS A 5 -16.69 -10.91 -7.18
C LYS A 5 -16.21 -11.07 -8.63
N SER A 6 -14.98 -11.54 -8.86
CA SER A 6 -14.41 -11.66 -10.20
C SER A 6 -13.39 -12.81 -10.30
N PHE A 7 -13.54 -13.65 -11.32
CA PHE A 7 -12.66 -14.80 -11.59
C PHE A 7 -12.73 -15.24 -13.06
N SER A 8 -11.69 -15.94 -13.54
CA SER A 8 -11.67 -16.49 -14.89
C SER A 8 -12.53 -17.76 -15.02
N LYS A 9 -13.23 -17.90 -16.15
CA LYS A 9 -14.00 -19.12 -16.46
C LYS A 9 -13.13 -20.35 -16.68
N THR A 10 -11.91 -20.17 -17.17
CA THR A 10 -10.98 -21.26 -17.52
C THR A 10 -9.96 -21.56 -16.43
N ASP A 11 -9.87 -20.68 -15.43
CA ASP A 11 -9.09 -20.85 -14.21
C ASP A 11 -9.84 -20.12 -13.07
N PRO A 12 -10.76 -20.80 -12.36
CA PRO A 12 -11.58 -20.18 -11.32
C PRO A 12 -10.76 -19.57 -10.17
N ASP A 13 -9.50 -19.94 -10.02
CA ASP A 13 -8.62 -19.37 -9.01
C ASP A 13 -7.96 -18.06 -9.42
N ALA A 14 -7.88 -17.78 -10.72
CA ALA A 14 -7.36 -16.53 -11.23
C ALA A 14 -8.40 -15.41 -11.12
N THR A 15 -7.95 -14.20 -10.77
CA THR A 15 -8.79 -13.00 -10.66
C THR A 15 -8.51 -12.07 -11.84
N PHE A 16 -9.55 -11.45 -12.40
CA PHE A 16 -9.37 -10.44 -13.44
C PHE A 16 -8.76 -9.18 -12.83
N MET A 17 -7.59 -8.78 -13.35
CA MET A 17 -6.82 -7.64 -12.88
C MET A 17 -6.32 -6.79 -14.04
N ARG A 18 -6.12 -5.50 -13.76
CA ARG A 18 -5.54 -4.57 -14.73
C ARG A 18 -4.03 -4.80 -14.77
N MET A 19 -3.53 -5.23 -15.92
CA MET A 19 -2.10 -5.44 -16.11
C MET A 19 -1.43 -4.16 -16.62
N LYS A 20 -0.16 -3.96 -16.28
CA LYS A 20 0.64 -2.83 -16.82
C LYS A 20 0.85 -2.93 -18.33
N ASP A 21 0.94 -4.15 -18.87
CA ASP A 21 1.00 -4.40 -20.31
C ASP A 21 -0.40 -4.32 -20.93
N ASP A 22 -0.78 -3.09 -21.28
CA ASP A 22 -1.96 -2.76 -22.08
C ASP A 22 -1.54 -2.46 -23.54
N ALA A 23 -0.92 -3.44 -24.19
CA ALA A 23 -0.45 -3.31 -25.59
C ALA A 23 -1.57 -2.94 -26.58
N MET A 24 -2.84 -3.11 -26.21
CA MET A 24 -4.00 -2.75 -27.03
C MET A 24 -4.66 -1.43 -26.59
N GLY A 25 -4.17 -0.77 -25.53
CA GLY A 25 -4.71 0.48 -25.00
C GLY A 25 -6.19 0.44 -24.61
N ASN A 26 -6.76 -0.77 -24.41
CA ASN A 26 -8.20 -0.97 -24.27
C ASN A 26 -8.62 -1.27 -22.82
N GLY A 27 -7.68 -1.23 -21.88
CA GLY A 27 -7.96 -1.43 -20.46
C GLY A 27 -8.51 -2.82 -20.12
N ARG A 28 -8.41 -3.81 -21.02
CA ARG A 28 -8.96 -5.15 -20.78
C ARG A 28 -8.29 -5.80 -19.58
N LEU A 29 -9.11 -6.22 -18.62
CA LEU A 29 -8.68 -7.01 -17.49
C LEU A 29 -8.18 -8.37 -18.00
N LYS A 30 -7.07 -8.84 -17.44
CA LYS A 30 -6.52 -10.17 -17.73
C LYS A 30 -6.62 -11.01 -16.46
N ALA A 31 -6.88 -12.30 -16.65
CA ALA A 31 -6.84 -13.26 -15.55
C ALA A 31 -5.40 -13.37 -15.05
N GLY A 32 -5.21 -13.25 -13.73
CA GLY A 32 -3.90 -13.36 -13.11
C GLY A 32 -4.01 -13.61 -11.61
N TYR A 33 -2.83 -13.68 -11.00
CA TYR A 33 -2.66 -13.82 -9.56
C TYR A 33 -1.81 -12.67 -9.04
N ASN A 34 -2.14 -12.18 -7.86
CA ASN A 34 -1.33 -11.18 -7.19
C ASN A 34 -0.22 -11.92 -6.42
N VAL A 35 1.02 -11.73 -6.86
CA VAL A 35 2.17 -12.35 -6.22
C VAL A 35 2.90 -11.36 -5.34
N GLN A 36 3.25 -11.84 -4.14
CA GLN A 36 3.98 -11.11 -3.14
C GLN A 36 5.35 -11.78 -2.94
N ALA A 37 6.34 -10.95 -2.62
CA ALA A 37 7.68 -11.41 -2.30
C ALA A 37 8.30 -10.51 -1.22
N GLY A 38 8.67 -11.14 -0.11
CA GLY A 38 9.52 -10.54 0.90
C GLY A 38 10.97 -10.73 0.48
N THR A 39 11.77 -9.66 0.51
CA THR A 39 13.15 -9.71 0.07
C THR A 39 14.10 -9.12 1.12
N GLU A 40 15.28 -9.71 1.22
CA GLU A 40 16.39 -9.18 1.98
C GLU A 40 17.66 -9.28 1.13
N ASN A 41 18.34 -8.15 0.89
CA ASN A 41 19.57 -8.11 0.10
C ASN A 41 19.42 -8.75 -1.28
N GLN A 42 18.27 -8.55 -1.91
CA GLN A 42 17.84 -9.09 -3.20
C GLN A 42 17.72 -10.62 -3.22
N PHE A 43 17.68 -11.28 -2.07
CA PHE A 43 17.23 -12.66 -1.93
C PHE A 43 15.76 -12.66 -1.55
N ILE A 44 14.99 -13.57 -2.13
CA ILE A 44 13.59 -13.76 -1.77
C ILE A 44 13.56 -14.64 -0.52
N VAL A 45 13.05 -14.12 0.59
CA VAL A 45 12.94 -14.83 1.87
C VAL A 45 11.59 -15.51 2.03
N ASP A 46 10.53 -14.93 1.46
CA ASP A 46 9.20 -15.51 1.46
C ASP A 46 8.41 -15.11 0.21
N THR A 47 7.47 -15.97 -0.20
CA THR A 47 6.55 -15.71 -1.31
C THR A 47 5.15 -16.18 -1.02
N THR A 48 4.17 -15.36 -1.44
CA THR A 48 2.75 -15.72 -1.37
C THR A 48 2.02 -15.36 -2.66
N VAL A 49 0.89 -16.02 -2.90
CA VAL A 49 0.04 -15.83 -4.08
C VAL A 49 -1.39 -15.59 -3.60
N HIS A 50 -2.01 -14.51 -4.09
CA HIS A 50 -3.30 -14.01 -3.64
C HIS A 50 -4.29 -13.89 -4.78
N GLN A 51 -5.56 -14.17 -4.48
CA GLN A 51 -6.69 -14.09 -5.41
C GLN A 51 -7.41 -12.73 -5.29
N ARG A 52 -6.64 -11.65 -5.24
CA ARG A 52 -7.14 -10.28 -5.00
C ARG A 52 -6.45 -9.30 -5.95
N LEU A 53 -7.13 -8.20 -6.29
CA LEU A 53 -6.59 -7.19 -7.20
C LEU A 53 -5.60 -6.25 -6.52
N GLY A 54 -5.90 -5.81 -5.30
CA GLY A 54 -5.13 -4.81 -4.57
C GLY A 54 -4.09 -5.42 -3.63
N ASP A 55 -2.95 -4.75 -3.53
CA ASP A 55 -1.82 -5.16 -2.69
C ASP A 55 -2.07 -4.93 -1.20
N THR A 56 -2.89 -3.92 -0.85
CA THR A 56 -3.13 -3.50 0.53
C THR A 56 -3.50 -4.65 1.45
N ALA A 57 -4.47 -5.47 1.05
CA ALA A 57 -4.96 -6.60 1.84
C ALA A 57 -4.05 -7.84 1.77
N CYS A 58 -2.92 -7.79 1.06
CA CYS A 58 -1.99 -8.90 0.96
C CYS A 58 -0.85 -8.80 2.00
N ALA A 59 -0.62 -7.62 2.59
CA ALA A 59 0.47 -7.41 3.55
C ALA A 59 0.36 -8.29 4.80
N VAL A 60 -0.76 -8.21 5.52
CA VAL A 60 -0.96 -8.98 6.76
C VAL A 60 -0.85 -10.49 6.49
N PRO A 61 -1.59 -11.07 5.53
CA PRO A 61 -1.44 -12.50 5.22
C PRO A 61 -0.02 -12.90 4.81
N HIS A 62 0.71 -12.04 4.11
CA HIS A 62 2.09 -12.32 3.74
C HIS A 62 3.04 -12.28 4.94
N CYS A 63 2.87 -11.32 5.85
CA CYS A 63 3.64 -11.25 7.08
C CYS A 63 3.38 -12.47 7.97
N GLU A 64 2.12 -12.88 8.09
CA GLU A 64 1.72 -14.08 8.82
C GLU A 64 2.35 -15.35 8.23
N HIS A 65 2.27 -15.53 6.92
CA HIS A 65 2.93 -16.65 6.24
C HIS A 65 4.46 -16.62 6.43
N ALA A 66 5.07 -15.43 6.41
CA ALA A 66 6.50 -15.29 6.70
C ALA A 66 6.82 -15.65 8.17
N ARG A 67 5.98 -15.26 9.13
CA ARG A 67 6.10 -15.60 10.56
C ARG A 67 6.02 -17.10 10.77
N GLU A 68 5.03 -17.77 10.17
CA GLU A 68 4.87 -19.23 10.25
C GLU A 68 6.10 -19.96 9.69
N ARG A 69 6.66 -19.49 8.58
CA ARG A 69 7.78 -20.14 7.89
C ARG A 69 9.15 -19.86 8.51
N LEU A 70 9.37 -18.64 8.97
CA LEU A 70 10.66 -18.17 9.48
C LEU A 70 10.74 -18.18 11.01
N GLY A 71 9.61 -18.42 11.69
CA GLY A 71 9.48 -18.38 13.14
C GLY A 71 9.50 -16.96 13.73
N ARG A 72 9.56 -15.92 12.89
CA ARG A 72 9.63 -14.52 13.32
C ARG A 72 9.22 -13.55 12.22
N LEU A 73 8.80 -12.36 12.63
CA LEU A 73 8.62 -11.20 11.75
C LEU A 73 9.94 -10.43 11.58
N PRO A 74 10.10 -9.63 10.51
CA PRO A 74 11.24 -8.74 10.37
C PRO A 74 11.16 -7.61 11.42
N ALA A 75 12.31 -7.09 11.85
CA ALA A 75 12.35 -5.93 12.76
C ALA A 75 11.79 -4.65 12.10
N SER A 76 11.97 -4.52 10.79
CA SER A 76 11.46 -3.39 10.03
C SER A 76 10.90 -3.87 8.69
N LEU A 77 9.75 -3.30 8.29
CA LEU A 77 9.13 -3.57 7.00
C LEU A 77 9.15 -2.31 6.14
N VAL A 78 9.62 -2.44 4.90
CA VAL A 78 9.64 -1.33 3.93
C VAL A 78 8.76 -1.69 2.74
N ALA A 79 7.71 -0.92 2.49
CA ALA A 79 6.76 -1.20 1.42
C ALA A 79 6.34 0.05 0.63
N ASP A 80 5.73 -0.16 -0.54
CA ASP A 80 5.23 0.95 -1.36
C ASP A 80 3.91 1.53 -0.84
N ALA A 81 3.41 2.54 -1.56
CA ALA A 81 2.21 3.27 -1.20
C ALA A 81 0.92 2.44 -1.29
N GLY A 82 0.94 1.29 -1.98
CA GLY A 82 -0.18 0.37 -2.09
C GLY A 82 -0.46 -0.37 -0.78
N TYR A 83 0.52 -0.46 0.13
CA TYR A 83 0.35 -1.12 1.43
C TYR A 83 -0.01 -0.15 2.57
N GLY A 84 -0.05 1.16 2.32
CA GLY A 84 -0.37 2.15 3.36
C GLY A 84 -1.86 2.20 3.68
N SER A 85 -2.30 1.43 4.67
CA SER A 85 -3.66 1.42 5.22
C SER A 85 -3.64 1.36 6.74
N GLU A 86 -4.72 1.82 7.37
CA GLU A 86 -4.87 1.78 8.84
C GLU A 86 -4.65 0.38 9.39
N GLU A 87 -5.33 -0.61 8.80
CA GLU A 87 -5.21 -2.02 9.14
C GLU A 87 -3.76 -2.52 9.12
N ASN A 88 -3.00 -2.20 8.08
CA ASN A 88 -1.61 -2.63 7.97
C ASN A 88 -0.71 -1.92 8.98
N TYR A 89 -0.93 -0.62 9.22
CA TYR A 89 -0.16 0.10 10.23
C TYR A 89 -0.45 -0.41 11.64
N ALA A 90 -1.72 -0.63 11.98
CA ALA A 90 -2.15 -1.16 13.26
C ALA A 90 -1.57 -2.57 13.51
N TYR A 91 -1.61 -3.44 12.51
CA TYR A 91 -1.00 -4.77 12.59
C TYR A 91 0.52 -4.69 12.83
N LEU A 92 1.24 -3.89 12.05
CA LEU A 92 2.70 -3.78 12.18
C LEU A 92 3.12 -3.19 13.53
N GLU A 93 2.41 -2.15 14.00
CA GLU A 93 2.66 -1.57 15.32
C GLU A 93 2.36 -2.56 16.44
N GLY A 94 1.25 -3.29 16.36
CA GLY A 94 0.86 -4.31 17.34
C GLY A 94 1.85 -5.48 17.44
N GLU A 95 2.49 -5.84 16.33
CA GLU A 95 3.54 -6.87 16.27
C GLU A 95 4.95 -6.31 16.57
N GLY A 96 5.08 -5.00 16.86
CA GLY A 96 6.37 -4.36 17.15
C GLY A 96 7.30 -4.25 15.94
N VAL A 97 6.76 -4.21 14.72
CA VAL A 97 7.51 -4.07 13.47
C VAL A 97 7.57 -2.61 13.05
N ASP A 98 8.78 -2.09 12.83
CA ASP A 98 8.96 -0.72 12.33
C ASP A 98 8.41 -0.57 10.90
N ALA A 99 7.31 0.16 10.77
CA ALA A 99 6.58 0.32 9.51
C ALA A 99 7.13 1.49 8.66
N TYR A 100 8.10 1.21 7.79
CA TYR A 100 8.54 2.14 6.73
C TYR A 100 7.68 1.98 5.46
N VAL A 101 6.37 2.07 5.63
CA VAL A 101 5.37 1.91 4.56
C VAL A 101 4.89 3.28 4.11
N LYS A 102 4.94 3.55 2.81
CA LYS A 102 4.42 4.83 2.28
C LYS A 102 2.90 4.83 2.38
N HIS A 103 2.30 5.97 2.70
CA HIS A 103 0.89 6.22 2.36
C HIS A 103 0.78 6.87 0.97
N SER A 104 -0.42 6.81 0.38
CA SER A 104 -0.71 7.30 -0.98
C SER A 104 -0.38 8.78 -1.21
N GLU A 105 -0.43 9.59 -0.16
CA GLU A 105 -0.22 11.04 -0.23
C GLU A 105 1.25 11.45 -0.01
N PHE A 106 2.10 10.55 0.48
CA PHE A 106 3.49 10.82 0.89
C PHE A 106 4.32 11.48 -0.22
N PHE A 107 4.15 11.05 -1.47
CA PHE A 107 4.89 11.63 -2.59
C PHE A 107 4.52 13.11 -2.82
N ARG A 108 3.22 13.43 -2.77
CA ARG A 108 2.71 14.80 -2.91
C ARG A 108 3.16 15.64 -1.74
N GLU A 109 3.12 15.06 -0.55
CA GLU A 109 3.63 15.67 0.66
C GLU A 109 5.11 16.02 0.56
N CYS A 110 5.95 15.20 -0.07
CA CYS A 110 7.37 15.53 -0.22
C CYS A 110 7.64 16.55 -1.35
N HIS A 111 7.00 16.42 -2.51
CA HIS A 111 7.43 17.10 -3.74
C HIS A 111 6.50 18.21 -4.23
N ASN A 112 5.28 18.32 -3.69
CA ASN A 112 4.28 19.26 -4.19
C ASN A 112 3.93 20.32 -3.13
N ARG A 113 4.64 21.45 -3.18
CA ARG A 113 4.42 22.58 -2.26
C ARG A 113 2.99 23.12 -2.36
N LYS A 114 2.46 23.32 -3.56
CA LYS A 114 1.09 23.81 -3.78
C LYS A 114 0.04 22.90 -3.16
N TRP A 115 0.25 21.59 -3.21
CA TRP A 115 -0.65 20.62 -2.58
C TRP A 115 -0.55 20.63 -1.05
N ARG A 116 0.66 20.79 -0.49
CA ARG A 116 0.85 20.92 0.95
C ARG A 116 0.18 22.16 1.51
N GLU A 117 0.33 23.29 0.82
CA GLU A 117 -0.17 24.61 1.24
C GLU A 117 -1.62 24.86 0.78
N ASP A 118 -2.31 23.87 0.21
CA ASP A 118 -3.69 24.03 -0.23
C ASP A 118 -4.62 24.21 0.98
N GLU A 119 -5.15 25.42 1.14
CA GLU A 119 -6.14 25.79 2.14
C GLU A 119 -7.38 24.88 2.15
N MET A 120 -7.73 24.25 1.03
CA MET A 120 -8.91 23.36 0.94
C MET A 120 -8.66 21.97 1.51
N ARG A 121 -7.42 21.65 1.87
CA ARG A 121 -7.06 20.37 2.48
C ARG A 121 -7.49 20.37 3.94
N ILE A 122 -8.30 19.39 4.32
CA ILE A 122 -8.82 19.24 5.70
C ILE A 122 -7.68 19.16 6.72
N ALA A 123 -6.55 18.54 6.36
CA ALA A 123 -5.36 18.48 7.22
C ALA A 123 -4.75 19.85 7.56
N ASN A 124 -5.10 20.90 6.82
CA ASN A 124 -4.66 22.28 7.07
C ASN A 124 -5.74 23.12 7.80
N TRP A 125 -6.88 22.52 8.15
CA TRP A 125 -7.96 23.20 8.87
C TRP A 125 -7.68 23.15 10.36
N ALA A 126 -8.00 24.22 11.08
CA ALA A 126 -7.86 24.24 12.53
C ALA A 126 -8.86 23.26 13.16
N TYR A 127 -8.40 22.46 14.10
CA TYR A 127 -9.22 21.55 14.90
C TYR A 127 -9.12 21.97 16.37
N ASP A 128 -10.26 22.15 17.01
CA ASP A 128 -10.37 22.42 18.44
C ASP A 128 -10.69 21.10 19.16
N GLU A 129 -9.74 20.57 19.93
CA GLU A 129 -9.92 19.32 20.69
C GLU A 129 -10.93 19.46 21.83
N GLY A 130 -11.07 20.65 22.43
CA GLY A 130 -11.97 20.88 23.56
C GLY A 130 -13.43 21.00 23.11
N ALA A 131 -13.67 21.66 21.97
CA ALA A 131 -15.01 21.78 21.38
C ALA A 131 -15.36 20.64 20.41
N ASP A 132 -14.36 19.87 19.96
CA ASP A 132 -14.50 18.81 18.96
C ASP A 132 -15.11 19.32 17.64
N GLU A 133 -14.52 20.41 17.14
CA GLU A 133 -14.97 21.09 15.92
C GLU A 133 -13.80 21.43 14.99
N TYR A 134 -14.03 21.35 13.68
CA TYR A 134 -13.12 21.89 12.68
C TYR A 134 -13.52 23.32 12.28
N THR A 135 -12.55 24.14 11.90
CA THR A 135 -12.81 25.47 11.31
C THR A 135 -12.34 25.49 9.86
N CYS A 136 -13.26 25.79 8.93
CA CYS A 136 -12.93 25.87 7.51
C CYS A 136 -12.15 27.16 7.17
N PRO A 137 -11.59 27.28 5.94
CA PRO A 137 -10.81 28.45 5.53
C PRO A 137 -11.60 29.77 5.49
N GLU A 138 -12.93 29.71 5.50
CA GLU A 138 -13.83 30.87 5.59
C GLU A 138 -14.19 31.21 7.05
N GLY A 139 -13.58 30.54 8.03
CA GLY A 139 -13.82 30.76 9.46
C GLY A 139 -15.10 30.12 10.01
N ARG A 140 -15.77 29.24 9.25
CA ARG A 140 -17.01 28.59 9.68
C ARG A 140 -16.71 27.28 10.41
N ARG A 141 -17.53 26.98 11.43
CA ARG A 141 -17.35 25.82 12.31
C ARG A 141 -18.05 24.58 11.76
N LEU A 142 -17.40 23.45 11.96
CA LEU A 142 -17.87 22.11 11.61
C LEU A 142 -17.87 21.26 12.90
N PRO A 143 -18.92 21.34 13.73
CA PRO A 143 -19.07 20.48 14.89
C PRO A 143 -19.13 19.00 14.51
N PHE A 144 -18.74 18.16 15.47
CA PHE A 144 -18.95 16.73 15.37
C PHE A 144 -20.43 16.41 15.20
N LEU A 145 -20.75 15.67 14.14
CA LEU A 145 -22.12 15.24 13.85
C LEU A 145 -22.37 13.84 14.39
N LYS A 146 -21.53 12.88 14.02
CA LYS A 146 -21.67 11.47 14.43
C LYS A 146 -20.42 10.64 14.13
N GLY A 147 -20.31 9.53 14.85
CA GLY A 147 -19.42 8.43 14.50
C GLY A 147 -19.99 7.60 13.36
N SER A 148 -19.11 6.99 12.58
CA SER A 148 -19.41 5.94 11.63
C SER A 148 -18.30 4.90 11.70
N SER A 149 -18.57 3.65 11.34
CA SER A 149 -17.51 2.67 11.15
C SER A 149 -17.44 2.24 9.69
N ARG A 150 -16.27 1.74 9.29
CA ARG A 150 -16.04 1.15 7.99
C ARG A 150 -15.24 -0.13 8.14
N THR A 151 -15.80 -1.22 7.63
CA THR A 151 -15.13 -2.52 7.64
C THR A 151 -14.34 -2.72 6.34
N SER A 152 -13.09 -3.15 6.44
CA SER A 152 -12.27 -3.57 5.30
C SER A 152 -12.74 -4.91 4.75
N ASP A 153 -12.30 -5.26 3.53
CA ASP A 153 -12.57 -6.58 2.93
C ASP A 153 -11.93 -7.76 3.70
N LEU A 154 -11.10 -7.48 4.71
CA LEU A 154 -10.50 -8.46 5.62
C LEU A 154 -11.18 -8.49 6.99
N GLY A 155 -12.18 -7.63 7.23
CA GLY A 155 -12.92 -7.57 8.48
C GLY A 155 -12.41 -6.54 9.48
N TYR A 156 -11.36 -5.77 9.16
CA TYR A 156 -10.86 -4.71 10.03
C TYR A 156 -11.84 -3.55 10.12
N GLU A 157 -12.23 -3.15 11.33
CA GLU A 157 -13.18 -2.06 11.56
C GLU A 157 -12.45 -0.75 11.89
N SER A 158 -12.51 0.20 10.95
CA SER A 158 -12.02 1.57 11.14
C SER A 158 -13.10 2.47 11.72
N SER A 159 -12.75 3.27 12.72
CA SER A 159 -13.63 4.30 13.29
C SER A 159 -13.48 5.63 12.54
N LEU A 160 -14.60 6.18 12.09
CA LEU A 160 -14.69 7.41 11.33
C LEU A 160 -15.51 8.45 12.11
N ARG A 161 -15.12 9.71 11.98
CA ARG A 161 -15.80 10.85 12.59
C ARG A 161 -16.30 11.76 11.47
N ILE A 162 -17.60 12.05 11.50
CA ILE A 162 -18.25 12.90 10.52
C ILE A 162 -18.51 14.25 11.18
N TYR A 163 -18.09 15.32 10.51
CA TYR A 163 -18.32 16.70 10.92
C TYR A 163 -19.12 17.41 9.83
N GLU A 164 -20.02 18.31 10.23
CA GLU A 164 -20.87 19.04 9.32
C GLU A 164 -20.80 20.54 9.61
N CYS A 165 -20.60 21.34 8.57
CA CYS A 165 -20.60 22.79 8.69
C CYS A 165 -21.97 23.31 9.09
N THR A 166 -22.01 24.20 10.09
CA THR A 166 -23.26 24.78 10.61
C THR A 166 -24.04 25.54 9.55
N ASP A 167 -23.34 26.28 8.69
CA ASP A 167 -23.94 27.01 7.57
C ASP A 167 -22.94 27.22 6.44
N CYS A 168 -23.33 26.93 5.20
CA CYS A 168 -22.54 27.15 3.97
C CYS A 168 -23.12 28.23 3.05
N SER A 169 -24.24 28.87 3.42
CA SER A 169 -24.90 29.92 2.64
C SER A 169 -23.96 31.10 2.37
N GLY A 170 -23.99 31.64 1.15
CA GLY A 170 -23.17 32.79 0.74
C GLY A 170 -21.63 32.58 0.82
N CYS A 171 -21.13 31.35 0.88
CA CYS A 171 -19.69 31.08 0.98
C CYS A 171 -18.95 31.42 -0.33
N SER A 172 -17.97 32.33 -0.27
CA SER A 172 -17.18 32.76 -1.44
C SER A 172 -16.37 31.62 -2.08
N ARG A 173 -16.05 30.59 -1.28
CA ARG A 173 -15.20 29.45 -1.67
C ARG A 173 -15.98 28.20 -2.07
N ARG A 174 -17.30 28.29 -2.19
CA ARG A 174 -18.21 27.16 -2.36
C ARG A 174 -17.85 26.26 -3.55
N GLN A 175 -17.53 26.86 -4.71
CA GLN A 175 -17.20 26.13 -5.94
C GLN A 175 -15.97 25.22 -5.80
N ARG A 176 -15.00 25.59 -4.97
CA ARG A 176 -13.81 24.78 -4.67
C ARG A 176 -14.04 23.82 -3.50
N CYS A 177 -14.96 24.15 -2.60
CA CYS A 177 -15.24 23.42 -1.38
C CYS A 177 -16.20 22.22 -1.60
N SER A 178 -17.23 22.36 -2.43
CA SER A 178 -18.23 21.31 -2.61
C SER A 178 -18.55 21.08 -4.08
N LYS A 179 -18.81 19.81 -4.44
CA LYS A 179 -19.32 19.43 -5.75
C LYS A 179 -20.85 19.35 -5.79
N SER A 180 -21.52 19.63 -4.67
CA SER A 180 -22.98 19.62 -4.61
C SER A 180 -23.55 20.71 -5.52
N GLN A 181 -24.63 20.38 -6.24
CA GLN A 181 -25.37 21.34 -7.07
C GLN A 181 -26.19 22.30 -6.20
N ASP A 182 -26.51 21.90 -4.97
CA ASP A 182 -27.21 22.73 -4.00
C ASP A 182 -26.22 23.73 -3.36
N PRO A 183 -26.39 25.05 -3.59
CA PRO A 183 -25.50 26.09 -3.06
C PRO A 183 -25.50 26.14 -1.53
N ASP A 184 -26.59 25.78 -0.88
CA ASP A 184 -26.78 25.89 0.57
C ASP A 184 -26.47 24.58 1.30
N SER A 185 -26.27 23.47 0.59
CA SER A 185 -25.99 22.19 1.24
C SER A 185 -24.72 22.24 2.10
N PRO A 186 -24.80 21.80 3.37
CA PRO A 186 -23.70 21.95 4.32
C PRO A 186 -22.50 21.08 3.91
N ARG A 187 -21.30 21.60 4.12
CA ARG A 187 -20.07 20.83 3.88
C ARG A 187 -19.95 19.75 4.95
N ARG A 188 -19.96 18.48 4.52
CA ARG A 188 -19.57 17.34 5.36
C ARG A 188 -18.14 16.93 5.11
N ILE A 189 -17.44 16.58 6.18
CA ILE A 189 -16.12 15.94 6.13
C ILE A 189 -16.14 14.65 6.93
N GLU A 190 -15.39 13.67 6.44
CA GLU A 190 -15.16 12.41 7.12
C GLU A 190 -13.67 12.34 7.46
N VAL A 191 -13.38 12.14 8.74
CA VAL A 191 -12.02 12.09 9.26
C VAL A 191 -11.82 10.74 9.94
N ASN A 192 -10.69 10.11 9.67
CA ASN A 192 -10.23 8.93 10.37
C ASN A 192 -9.01 9.33 11.24
N PRO A 193 -9.21 9.60 12.55
CA PRO A 193 -8.12 10.04 13.42
C PRO A 193 -6.99 9.02 13.50
N THR A 194 -7.32 7.73 13.62
CA THR A 194 -6.36 6.63 13.73
C THR A 194 -5.48 6.53 12.48
N LEU A 195 -6.09 6.57 11.28
CA LEU A 195 -5.33 6.56 10.04
C LEU A 195 -4.47 7.82 9.87
N ASN A 196 -4.97 9.00 10.30
CA ASN A 196 -4.18 10.23 10.24
C ASN A 196 -2.94 10.14 11.15
N PHE A 197 -3.11 9.67 12.39
CA PHE A 197 -2.01 9.37 13.30
C PHE A 197 -0.96 8.45 12.65
N PHE A 198 -1.41 7.33 12.07
CA PHE A 198 -0.49 6.41 11.40
C PHE A 198 0.21 7.02 10.17
N LYS A 199 -0.48 7.85 9.38
CA LYS A 199 0.12 8.54 8.24
C LYS A 199 1.19 9.52 8.68
N GLU A 200 0.94 10.29 9.74
CA GLU A 200 1.89 11.25 10.31
C GLU A 200 3.14 10.51 10.81
N ARG A 201 2.96 9.47 11.64
CA ARG A 201 4.04 8.62 12.11
C ARG A 201 4.83 7.98 10.96
N ALA A 202 4.14 7.43 9.96
CA ALA A 202 4.81 6.87 8.78
C ALA A 202 5.62 7.94 8.03
N SER A 203 5.07 9.16 7.85
CA SER A 203 5.78 10.28 7.24
C SER A 203 7.04 10.67 8.02
N GLU A 204 6.97 10.74 9.35
CA GLU A 204 8.12 11.00 10.21
C GLU A 204 9.19 9.92 10.05
N MET A 205 8.81 8.65 10.21
CA MET A 205 9.72 7.51 10.05
C MET A 205 10.41 7.50 8.69
N LEU A 206 9.67 7.78 7.61
CA LEU A 206 10.21 7.80 6.24
C LEU A 206 11.14 8.99 5.96
N ARG A 207 11.06 10.06 6.76
CA ARG A 207 11.91 11.26 6.66
C ARG A 207 13.20 11.15 7.48
N THR A 208 13.26 10.24 8.45
CA THR A 208 14.50 9.92 9.17
C THR A 208 15.60 9.47 8.19
N GLU A 209 16.87 9.58 8.61
CA GLU A 209 17.99 9.08 7.82
C GLU A 209 17.86 7.58 7.51
N THR A 210 17.43 6.80 8.50
CA THR A 210 17.16 5.35 8.36
C THR A 210 16.05 5.11 7.34
N GLY A 211 14.92 5.79 7.46
CA GLY A 211 13.81 5.67 6.51
C GLY A 211 14.19 6.06 5.09
N ALA A 212 15.00 7.12 4.92
CA ALA A 212 15.52 7.52 3.61
C ALA A 212 16.44 6.45 3.00
N LYS A 213 17.36 5.88 3.79
CA LYS A 213 18.24 4.78 3.37
C LYS A 213 17.44 3.54 2.98
N LEU A 214 16.49 3.13 3.82
CA LEU A 214 15.63 1.97 3.57
C LEU A 214 14.76 2.15 2.33
N ARG A 215 14.16 3.32 2.11
CA ARG A 215 13.41 3.63 0.88
C ARG A 215 14.27 3.51 -0.37
N LYS A 216 15.51 4.01 -0.34
CA LYS A 216 16.47 3.90 -1.45
C LYS A 216 16.94 2.46 -1.65
N ARG A 217 17.14 1.71 -0.56
CA ARG A 217 17.48 0.29 -0.62
C ARG A 217 16.38 -0.52 -1.28
N ARG A 218 15.11 -0.28 -0.91
CA ARG A 218 13.94 -0.99 -1.45
C ARG A 218 13.86 -0.92 -2.99
N SER A 219 14.14 0.24 -3.60
CA SER A 219 14.13 0.36 -5.07
C SER A 219 15.25 -0.45 -5.75
N ILE A 220 16.29 -0.81 -5.02
CA ILE A 220 17.36 -1.69 -5.52
C ILE A 220 17.07 -3.14 -5.14
N ASP A 221 16.35 -3.38 -4.05
CA ASP A 221 16.09 -4.70 -3.50
C ASP A 221 14.99 -5.43 -4.30
N VAL A 222 13.74 -5.24 -3.89
CA VAL A 222 12.57 -5.96 -4.45
C VAL A 222 12.33 -5.64 -5.92
N GLU A 223 12.58 -4.41 -6.37
CA GLU A 223 12.35 -4.01 -7.76
C GLU A 223 13.35 -4.69 -8.71
N THR A 224 14.60 -4.89 -8.29
CA THR A 224 15.57 -5.65 -9.09
C THR A 224 15.22 -7.12 -9.15
N VAL A 225 14.68 -7.70 -8.06
CA VAL A 225 14.21 -9.09 -8.05
C VAL A 225 13.12 -9.29 -9.09
N PHE A 226 12.05 -8.49 -9.04
CA PHE A 226 10.97 -8.56 -10.03
C PHE A 226 11.43 -8.18 -11.45
N GLY A 227 12.32 -7.19 -11.58
CA GLY A 227 12.91 -6.79 -12.86
C GLY A 227 13.69 -7.94 -13.51
N ASN A 228 14.54 -8.63 -12.75
CA ASN A 228 15.32 -9.76 -13.23
C ASN A 228 14.41 -10.93 -13.64
N ILE A 229 13.44 -11.30 -12.79
CA ILE A 229 12.50 -12.39 -13.08
C ILE A 229 11.70 -12.10 -14.36
N LYS A 230 11.15 -10.89 -14.49
CA LYS A 230 10.28 -10.55 -15.62
C LYS A 230 11.04 -10.26 -16.91
N ARG A 231 12.12 -9.48 -16.85
CA ARG A 231 12.81 -8.97 -18.05
C ARG A 231 13.98 -9.85 -18.49
N ASN A 232 14.80 -10.33 -17.55
CA ASN A 232 15.99 -11.10 -17.89
C ASN A 232 15.69 -12.60 -18.00
N LEU A 233 14.85 -13.14 -17.11
CA LEU A 233 14.43 -14.55 -17.15
C LEU A 233 13.17 -14.77 -18.00
N GLY A 234 12.51 -13.69 -18.45
CA GLY A 234 11.32 -13.76 -19.29
C GLY A 234 10.06 -14.31 -18.60
N PHE A 235 10.08 -14.51 -17.29
CA PHE A 235 8.94 -15.05 -16.55
C PHE A 235 7.88 -13.97 -16.33
N THR A 236 6.93 -13.90 -17.26
CA THR A 236 5.86 -12.90 -17.29
C THR A 236 4.46 -13.50 -17.20
N ARG A 237 4.36 -14.83 -17.27
CA ARG A 237 3.11 -15.59 -17.22
C ARG A 237 3.34 -16.93 -16.53
N PHE A 238 2.35 -17.34 -15.74
CA PHE A 238 2.27 -18.70 -15.22
C PHE A 238 1.90 -19.69 -16.32
N THR A 239 2.48 -20.87 -16.26
CA THR A 239 2.18 -22.00 -17.16
C THR A 239 1.13 -22.92 -16.57
N LEU A 240 0.98 -22.92 -15.24
CA LEU A 240 0.01 -23.73 -14.52
C LEU A 240 -1.25 -22.93 -14.14
N ARG A 241 -2.32 -23.66 -13.80
CA ARG A 241 -3.62 -23.12 -13.36
C ARG A 241 -4.01 -23.69 -12.01
N GLY A 242 -4.80 -22.94 -11.25
CA GLY A 242 -5.15 -23.27 -9.87
C GLY A 242 -4.14 -22.74 -8.87
N LEU A 243 -4.64 -22.28 -7.72
CA LEU A 243 -3.84 -21.55 -6.73
C LEU A 243 -2.64 -22.37 -6.23
N GLU A 244 -2.85 -23.66 -5.97
CA GLU A 244 -1.80 -24.57 -5.49
C GLU A 244 -0.64 -24.68 -6.49
N LYS A 245 -0.95 -24.94 -7.76
CA LYS A 245 0.06 -25.11 -8.82
C LYS A 245 0.78 -23.82 -9.14
N VAL A 246 0.07 -22.70 -9.16
CA VAL A 246 0.66 -21.37 -9.35
C VAL A 246 1.56 -21.00 -8.17
N THR A 247 1.18 -21.34 -6.94
CA THR A 247 2.02 -21.16 -5.76
C THR A 247 3.31 -21.98 -5.86
N LEU A 248 3.21 -23.24 -6.30
CA LEU A 248 4.39 -24.07 -6.56
C LEU A 248 5.30 -23.44 -7.63
N GLU A 249 4.73 -23.03 -8.77
CA GLU A 249 5.48 -22.39 -9.86
C GLU A 249 6.19 -21.11 -9.38
N TRP A 250 5.50 -20.27 -8.59
CA TRP A 250 6.10 -19.06 -8.03
C TRP A 250 7.25 -19.36 -7.07
N ARG A 251 7.10 -20.38 -6.22
CA ARG A 251 8.16 -20.83 -5.31
C ARG A 251 9.38 -21.37 -6.09
N LEU A 252 9.18 -22.11 -7.16
CA LEU A 252 10.27 -22.60 -8.01
C LEU A 252 11.04 -21.44 -8.68
N VAL A 253 10.33 -20.44 -9.18
CA VAL A 253 10.94 -19.22 -9.75
C VAL A 253 11.75 -18.47 -8.69
N ALA A 254 11.21 -18.32 -7.48
CA ALA A 254 11.91 -17.67 -6.38
C ALA A 254 13.18 -18.43 -5.96
N THR A 255 13.10 -19.75 -5.84
CA THR A 255 14.25 -20.62 -5.55
C THR A 255 15.31 -20.51 -6.64
N GLY A 256 14.91 -20.58 -7.92
CA GLY A 256 15.83 -20.42 -9.05
C GLY A 256 16.51 -19.06 -9.08
N HIS A 257 15.78 -17.99 -8.74
CA HIS A 257 16.35 -16.65 -8.56
C HIS A 257 17.46 -16.64 -7.50
N ASN A 258 17.16 -17.19 -6.31
CA ASN A 258 18.09 -17.23 -5.19
C ASN A 258 19.33 -18.07 -5.50
N ILE A 259 19.17 -19.28 -6.06
CA ILE A 259 20.29 -20.16 -6.44
C ILE A 259 21.23 -19.46 -7.42
N ARG A 260 20.67 -18.86 -8.49
CA ARG A 260 21.47 -18.13 -9.48
C ARG A 260 22.24 -16.98 -8.83
N LYS A 261 21.61 -16.28 -7.88
CA LYS A 261 22.24 -15.17 -7.17
C LYS A 261 23.37 -15.62 -6.25
N LEU A 262 23.19 -16.72 -5.52
CA LEU A 262 24.24 -17.35 -4.70
C LEU A 262 25.43 -17.73 -5.57
N PHE A 263 25.20 -18.45 -6.66
CA PHE A 263 26.25 -18.87 -7.59
C PHE A 263 27.06 -17.68 -8.14
N LEU A 264 26.39 -16.61 -8.55
CA LEU A 264 27.06 -15.40 -9.04
C LEU A 264 27.84 -14.67 -7.93
N ALA A 265 27.34 -14.67 -6.69
CA ALA A 265 28.04 -14.08 -5.56
C ALA A 265 29.30 -14.86 -5.20
N GLU A 266 29.25 -16.20 -5.24
CA GLU A 266 30.40 -17.08 -5.01
C GLU A 266 31.44 -16.94 -6.12
N SER A 267 31.01 -16.95 -7.39
CA SER A 267 31.90 -16.82 -8.55
C SER A 267 32.70 -15.50 -8.55
N ARG A 268 32.10 -14.43 -8.02
CA ARG A 268 32.80 -13.14 -7.85
C ARG A 268 33.85 -13.17 -6.76
N LYS A 269 33.62 -13.93 -5.68
CA LYS A 269 34.59 -14.10 -4.58
C LYS A 269 35.79 -14.92 -5.05
N THR A 270 35.56 -16.01 -5.78
CA THR A 270 36.64 -16.86 -6.32
C THR A 270 37.44 -16.17 -7.43
N GLY A 271 36.79 -15.39 -8.31
CA GLY A 271 37.47 -14.60 -9.33
C GLY A 271 38.31 -13.44 -8.78
N ALA A 272 37.90 -12.82 -7.66
CA ALA A 272 38.66 -11.74 -7.01
C ALA A 272 39.91 -12.24 -6.27
N GLY A 273 39.94 -13.51 -5.85
CA GLY A 273 41.10 -14.14 -5.20
C GLY A 273 42.18 -14.64 -6.17
N ALA A 274 41.92 -14.65 -7.48
CA ALA A 274 42.88 -15.11 -8.50
C ALA A 274 43.74 -13.97 -9.11
N VAL A 275 43.55 -12.73 -8.66
CA VAL A 275 44.27 -11.53 -9.13
C VAL A 275 44.98 -10.82 -7.97
N ALA A 276 45.29 -11.53 -6.88
CA ALA A 276 46.08 -11.03 -5.76
C ALA A 276 47.37 -11.83 -5.61
#